data_AF-A0A7K0RIM9-F1
#
_entry.id   AF-A0A7K0RIM9-F1
#
_cell.length_a   1.000
_cell.length_b   1.000
_cell.length_c   1.000
_cell.angle_alpha   90.00
_cell.angle_beta   90.00
_cell.angle_gamma   90.00
#
_symmetry.space_group_name_H-M   'P 1'
#
loop_
_entity.id
_entity.type
_entity.pdbx_description
1 polymer ?
#
loop_
_entity_poly.entity_id
_entity_poly.type
_entity_poly.pdbx_seq_one_letter_code
_entity_poly.pdbx_strand_id
1 'polypeptide(L)'
;MTNSPSNDPQESRSAALARIEAVERSLEQLVASVRSSAAELQEELSQVRLSVLELHSHAVSRPTPLTEPPVGGDAPEGSVEGARLVALDLIGRGVSTDEAQEKLRQAFPGIDAVAVLRQVGATIDS
;
A
#
# COMPACT_ATOMS: atom_id res chain seq x y z
N MET A 1 -45.45 -34.28 -43.14
CA MET A 1 -44.28 -34.96 -42.57
C MET A 1 -43.81 -34.13 -41.39
N THR A 2 -44.19 -34.54 -40.18
CA THR A 2 -43.88 -33.81 -38.94
C THR A 2 -42.58 -34.36 -38.36
N ASN A 3 -41.46 -33.66 -38.56
CA ASN A 3 -40.23 -33.93 -37.82
C ASN A 3 -40.49 -33.53 -36.36
N SER A 4 -40.80 -34.51 -35.52
CA SER A 4 -40.85 -34.30 -34.08
C SER A 4 -39.41 -34.18 -33.58
N PRO A 5 -39.05 -33.14 -32.82
CA PRO A 5 -37.75 -33.10 -32.16
C PRO A 5 -37.69 -34.25 -31.15
N SER A 6 -36.76 -35.18 -31.35
CA SER A 6 -36.47 -36.22 -30.36
C SER A 6 -35.93 -35.53 -29.11
N ASN A 7 -36.76 -35.41 -28.08
CA ASN A 7 -36.30 -35.07 -26.73
C ASN A 7 -35.76 -36.34 -26.07
N ASP A 8 -34.63 -36.84 -26.59
CA ASP A 8 -33.99 -38.01 -26.01
C ASP A 8 -33.28 -37.60 -24.71
N PRO A 9 -33.67 -38.14 -23.53
CA PRO A 9 -33.07 -37.76 -22.25
C PRO A 9 -31.56 -38.05 -22.20
N GLN A 10 -31.06 -38.98 -23.01
CA GLN A 10 -29.63 -39.23 -23.16
C GLN A 10 -28.90 -38.09 -23.88
N GLU A 11 -29.50 -37.51 -24.93
CA GLU A 11 -28.95 -36.37 -25.68
C GLU A 11 -28.95 -35.10 -24.82
N SER A 12 -29.99 -34.90 -24.01
CA SER A 12 -30.05 -33.80 -23.05
C SER A 12 -28.96 -33.90 -21.98
N ARG A 13 -28.68 -35.12 -21.50
CA ARG A 13 -27.63 -35.37 -20.51
C ARG A 13 -26.23 -35.19 -21.08
N SER A 14 -25.96 -35.69 -22.29
CA SER A 14 -24.66 -35.52 -22.95
C SER A 14 -24.37 -34.05 -23.26
N ALA A 15 -25.36 -33.29 -23.72
CA ALA A 15 -25.23 -31.85 -23.93
C ALA A 15 -24.96 -31.08 -22.63
N ALA A 16 -25.56 -31.48 -21.52
CA ALA A 16 -25.29 -30.89 -20.20
C ALA A 16 -23.85 -31.17 -19.74
N LEU A 17 -23.35 -32.39 -19.91
CA LEU A 17 -21.97 -32.75 -19.58
C LEU A 17 -20.95 -31.97 -20.42
N ALA A 18 -21.18 -31.86 -21.73
CA ALA A 18 -20.32 -31.08 -22.61
C ALA A 18 -20.25 -29.59 -22.21
N ARG A 19 -21.35 -29.02 -21.72
CA ARG A 19 -21.37 -27.65 -21.19
C ARG A 19 -20.58 -27.53 -19.89
N ILE A 20 -20.69 -28.51 -18.99
CA ILE A 20 -19.92 -28.54 -17.74
C ILE A 20 -18.43 -28.59 -18.05
N GLU A 21 -17.98 -29.50 -18.92
CA GLU A 21 -16.57 -29.60 -19.33
C GLU A 21 -16.05 -28.32 -20.00
N ALA A 22 -16.90 -27.64 -20.79
CA ALA A 22 -16.53 -26.37 -21.40
C ALA A 22 -16.33 -25.28 -20.33
N VAL A 23 -17.21 -25.20 -19.34
CA VAL A 23 -17.11 -24.26 -18.22
C VAL A 23 -15.87 -24.57 -17.37
N GLU A 24 -15.59 -25.84 -17.09
CA GLU A 24 -14.39 -26.27 -16.37
C GLU A 24 -13.12 -25.80 -17.07
N ARG A 25 -13.00 -26.04 -18.39
CA ARG A 25 -11.87 -25.54 -19.19
C ARG A 25 -11.77 -24.02 -19.18
N SER A 26 -12.89 -23.30 -19.27
CA SER A 26 -12.90 -21.84 -19.19
C SER A 26 -12.45 -21.33 -17.82
N LEU A 27 -12.84 -22.01 -16.73
CA LEU A 27 -12.39 -21.67 -15.38
C LEU A 27 -10.89 -21.92 -15.20
N GLU A 28 -10.37 -23.03 -15.72
CA GLU A 28 -8.93 -23.33 -15.71
C GLU A 28 -8.12 -22.25 -16.45
N GLN A 29 -8.59 -21.84 -17.63
CA GLN A 29 -7.97 -20.75 -18.40
C GLN A 29 -8.01 -19.42 -17.66
N LEU A 30 -9.13 -19.11 -17.00
CA LEU A 30 -9.25 -17.89 -16.20
C LEU A 30 -8.29 -17.90 -15.00
N VAL A 31 -8.17 -19.03 -14.30
CA VAL A 31 -7.23 -19.19 -13.19
C VAL A 31 -5.78 -19.02 -13.68
N ALA A 32 -5.44 -19.59 -14.83
CA ALA A 32 -4.11 -19.41 -15.43
C ALA A 32 -3.83 -17.94 -15.77
N SER A 33 -4.80 -17.23 -16.36
CA SER A 33 -4.69 -15.81 -16.68
C SER A 33 -4.50 -14.96 -15.43
N VAL A 34 -5.30 -15.18 -14.37
CA VAL A 34 -5.19 -14.46 -13.11
C VAL A 34 -3.82 -14.68 -12.47
N ARG A 35 -3.29 -15.90 -12.50
CA ARG A 35 -1.94 -16.19 -12.00
C ARG A 35 -0.85 -15.46 -12.79
N SER A 36 -0.97 -15.39 -14.11
CA SER A 36 -0.03 -14.62 -14.95
C SER A 36 -0.07 -13.13 -14.58
N SER A 37 -1.25 -12.53 -14.55
CA SER A 37 -1.39 -11.10 -14.22
C SER A 37 -0.94 -10.79 -12.80
N ALA A 38 -1.14 -11.69 -11.84
CA ALA A 38 -0.63 -11.53 -10.48
C ALA A 38 0.91 -11.56 -10.44
N ALA A 39 1.55 -12.42 -11.23
CA ALA A 39 3.00 -12.47 -11.34
C ALA A 39 3.57 -11.19 -12.00
N GLU A 40 2.94 -10.71 -13.06
CA GLU A 40 3.30 -9.45 -13.73
C GLU A 40 3.19 -8.26 -12.77
N LEU A 41 2.08 -8.13 -12.05
CA LEU A 41 1.89 -7.06 -11.07
C LEU A 41 2.91 -7.14 -9.91
N GLN A 42 3.26 -8.35 -9.47
CA GLN A 42 4.28 -8.54 -8.45
C GLN A 42 5.67 -8.12 -8.94
N GLU A 43 5.99 -8.37 -10.22
CA GLU A 43 7.22 -7.92 -10.85
C GLU A 43 7.26 -6.39 -10.95
N GLU A 44 6.20 -5.75 -11.48
CA GLU A 44 6.09 -4.29 -11.57
C GLU A 44 6.24 -3.63 -10.19
N LEU A 45 5.58 -4.18 -9.16
CA LEU A 45 5.67 -3.67 -7.80
C LEU A 45 7.09 -3.84 -7.22
N SER A 46 7.78 -4.92 -7.58
CA SER A 46 9.18 -5.13 -7.20
C SER A 46 10.10 -4.10 -7.87
N GLN A 47 9.88 -3.78 -9.15
CA GLN A 47 10.62 -2.74 -9.86
C GLN A 47 10.37 -1.36 -9.27
N VAL A 48 9.12 -1.01 -8.95
CA VAL A 48 8.78 0.25 -8.28
C VAL A 48 9.48 0.35 -6.93
N ARG A 49 9.47 -0.72 -6.12
CA ARG A 49 10.19 -0.74 -4.83
C ARG A 49 11.68 -0.51 -4.99
N LEU A 50 12.32 -1.13 -5.98
CA LEU A 50 13.74 -0.91 -6.27
C LEU A 50 14.00 0.54 -6.69
N SER A 51 13.19 1.09 -7.59
CA SER A 51 13.31 2.49 -8.02
C SER A 51 13.15 3.47 -6.86
N VAL A 52 12.18 3.21 -5.96
CA VAL A 52 12.01 4.01 -4.74
C VAL A 52 13.24 3.90 -3.84
N LEU A 53 13.80 2.70 -3.63
CA LEU A 53 15.04 2.54 -2.86
C LEU A 53 16.23 3.28 -3.47
N GLU A 54 16.38 3.24 -4.80
CA GLU A 54 17.41 3.99 -5.52
C GLU A 54 17.25 5.51 -5.32
N LEU A 55 16.02 6.04 -5.45
CA LEU A 55 15.72 7.44 -5.19
C LEU A 55 16.07 7.85 -3.74
N HIS A 56 15.71 7.01 -2.76
CA HIS A 56 16.07 7.25 -1.36
C HIS A 56 17.59 7.19 -1.15
N SER A 57 18.29 6.25 -1.79
CA SER A 57 19.75 6.15 -1.72
C SER A 57 20.46 7.39 -2.27
N HIS A 58 19.93 7.98 -3.35
CA HIS A 58 20.45 9.23 -3.92
C HIS A 58 20.12 10.45 -3.06
N ALA A 59 18.99 10.44 -2.36
CA ALA A 59 18.67 11.47 -1.36
C ALA A 59 19.59 11.40 -0.13
N VAL A 60 20.01 10.20 0.28
CA VAL A 60 20.90 9.97 1.45
C VAL A 60 22.39 10.10 1.09
N SER A 61 22.78 9.92 -0.16
CA SER A 61 24.19 9.98 -0.60
C SER A 61 24.71 11.40 -0.87
N ARG A 62 23.89 12.44 -0.68
CA ARG A 62 24.44 13.78 -0.51
C ARG A 62 25.06 13.80 0.88
N PRO A 63 26.39 13.97 1.05
CA PRO A 63 26.94 14.13 2.37
C PRO A 63 26.38 15.46 2.89
N THR A 64 25.34 15.38 3.73
CA THR A 64 25.13 16.43 4.72
C THR A 64 26.44 16.45 5.52
N PRO A 65 27.22 17.54 5.44
CA PRO A 65 28.38 17.68 6.30
C PRO A 65 27.88 17.48 7.74
N LEU A 66 28.65 16.71 8.52
CA LEU A 66 28.50 16.56 9.96
C LEU A 66 28.29 17.94 10.58
N THR A 67 27.04 18.33 10.67
CA THR A 67 26.58 19.51 11.36
C THR A 67 25.74 18.93 12.46
N GLU A 68 26.03 19.39 13.66
CA GLU A 68 25.28 19.23 14.89
C GLU A 68 23.77 19.05 14.65
N PRO A 69 23.05 18.34 15.55
CA PRO A 69 21.59 18.17 15.44
C PRO A 69 20.97 19.51 15.04
N PRO A 70 20.08 19.58 14.03
CA PRO A 70 19.55 20.84 13.56
C PRO A 70 18.74 21.50 14.68
N VAL A 71 19.42 22.31 15.47
CA VAL A 71 18.84 23.37 16.26
C VAL A 71 18.51 24.47 15.26
N GLY A 72 17.31 24.38 14.69
CA GLY A 72 16.73 25.43 13.84
C GLY A 72 17.21 25.43 12.39
N GLY A 73 16.28 25.32 11.44
CA GLY A 73 16.54 25.60 10.02
C GLY A 73 15.54 24.93 9.08
N ASP A 74 14.52 25.70 8.69
CA ASP A 74 13.67 25.49 7.50
C ASP A 74 12.72 24.29 7.42
N ALA A 75 12.02 23.97 8.52
CA ALA A 75 10.64 23.52 8.34
C ALA A 75 9.78 24.77 8.03
N PRO A 76 8.87 24.76 7.03
CA PRO A 76 7.97 25.88 6.80
C PRO A 76 7.26 26.21 8.12
N GLU A 77 7.60 27.38 8.67
CA GLU A 77 7.14 27.87 9.96
C GLU A 77 5.63 27.62 10.09
N GLY A 78 5.24 26.73 11.02
CA GLY A 78 3.84 26.54 11.40
C GLY A 78 2.99 25.59 10.56
N SER A 79 3.56 24.79 9.65
CA SER A 79 2.73 23.80 8.92
C SER A 79 2.43 22.56 9.78
N VAL A 80 1.14 22.36 10.10
CA VAL A 80 0.59 21.15 10.75
C VAL A 80 1.05 19.86 10.08
N GLU A 81 1.28 19.90 8.78
CA GLU A 81 1.76 18.75 8.01
C GLU A 81 3.21 18.38 8.35
N GLY A 82 4.07 19.38 8.58
CA GLY A 82 5.44 19.15 9.04
C GLY A 82 5.47 18.51 10.42
N ALA A 83 4.61 18.97 11.34
CA ALA A 83 4.47 18.39 12.67
C ALA A 83 3.99 16.93 12.62
N ARG A 84 3.09 16.58 11.68
CA ARG A 84 2.65 15.19 11.50
C ARG A 84 3.76 14.26 11.04
N LEU A 85 4.59 14.69 10.09
CA LEU A 85 5.70 13.90 9.59
C LEU A 85 6.72 13.62 10.71
N VAL A 86 7.04 14.65 11.51
CA VAL A 86 7.93 14.49 12.67
C VAL A 86 7.30 13.59 13.73
N ALA A 87 6.00 13.71 13.99
CA ALA A 87 5.28 12.83 14.91
C ALA A 87 5.31 11.36 14.46
N LEU A 88 5.15 11.09 13.16
CA LEU A 88 5.20 9.74 12.59
C LEU A 88 6.60 9.13 12.71
N ASP A 89 7.66 9.90 12.43
CA ASP A 89 9.04 9.46 12.61
C ASP A 89 9.36 9.13 14.08
N LEU A 90 8.92 9.96 15.02
CA LEU A 90 9.11 9.73 16.45
C LEU A 90 8.40 8.46 16.93
N ILE A 91 7.15 8.25 16.53
CA ILE A 91 6.40 7.03 16.85
C ILE A 91 7.05 5.80 16.20
N GLY A 92 7.46 5.90 14.94
CA GLY A 92 8.15 4.81 14.22
C GLY A 92 9.47 4.39 14.87
N ARG A 93 10.14 5.30 15.57
CA ARG A 93 11.35 5.02 16.38
C ARG A 93 11.07 4.49 17.78
N GLY A 94 9.80 4.35 18.17
CA GLY A 94 9.39 3.89 19.50
C GLY A 94 9.59 4.94 20.60
N VAL A 95 9.66 6.23 20.24
CA VAL A 95 9.74 7.32 21.23
C VAL A 95 8.43 7.38 22.02
N SER A 96 8.53 7.55 23.33
CA SER A 96 7.35 7.68 24.19
C SER A 96 6.51 8.91 23.80
N THR A 97 5.20 8.84 23.95
CA THR A 97 4.29 9.94 23.57
C THR A 97 4.64 11.25 24.28
N ASP A 98 5.04 11.18 25.55
CA ASP A 98 5.44 12.37 26.33
C ASP A 98 6.70 13.02 25.78
N GLU A 99 7.71 12.22 25.43
CA GLU A 99 8.96 12.70 24.83
C GLU A 99 8.74 13.22 23.40
N ALA A 100 7.89 12.54 22.62
CA ALA A 100 7.55 12.96 21.27
C ALA A 100 6.81 14.30 21.27
N GLN A 101 5.92 14.51 22.24
CA GLN A 101 5.18 15.75 22.42
C GLN A 101 6.10 16.92 22.74
N GLU A 102 7.07 16.71 23.63
CA GLU A 102 8.04 17.74 24.00
C GLU A 102 8.93 18.12 22.80
N LYS A 103 9.42 17.13 22.06
CA LYS A 103 10.19 17.36 20.82
C LYS A 103 9.37 18.11 19.76
N LEU A 104 8.07 17.80 19.64
CA LEU A 104 7.17 18.50 18.72
C LEU A 104 6.90 19.95 19.13
N ARG A 105 6.74 20.24 20.42
CA ARG A 105 6.57 21.63 20.90
C ARG A 105 7.81 22.47 20.65
N GLN A 106 8.99 21.88 20.83
CA GLN A 106 10.27 22.56 20.58
C GLN A 106 10.51 22.80 19.10
N ALA A 107 10.17 21.83 18.24
CA ALA A 107 10.34 21.93 16.80
C ALA A 107 9.26 22.81 16.11
N PHE A 108 8.04 22.82 16.64
CA PHE A 108 6.89 23.53 16.07
C PHE A 108 6.17 24.38 17.12
N PRO A 109 6.77 25.50 17.54
CA PRO A 109 6.13 26.41 18.48
C PRO A 109 4.84 26.97 17.86
N GLY A 110 3.70 26.72 18.53
CA GLY A 110 2.37 27.16 18.08
C GLY A 110 1.47 26.05 17.52
N ILE A 111 1.97 24.81 17.40
CA ILE A 111 1.16 23.65 17.01
C ILE A 111 0.70 22.86 18.24
N ASP A 112 -0.54 22.37 18.21
CA ASP A 112 -1.04 21.42 19.21
C ASP A 112 -0.44 20.03 18.98
N ALA A 113 0.72 19.80 19.61
CA ALA A 113 1.44 18.53 19.57
C ALA A 113 0.59 17.34 20.02
N VAL A 114 -0.37 17.54 20.93
CA VAL A 114 -1.28 16.49 21.42
C VAL A 114 -2.25 16.07 20.33
N ALA A 115 -2.84 17.05 19.65
CA ALA A 115 -3.77 16.79 18.54
C ALA A 115 -3.05 16.06 17.39
N VAL A 116 -1.83 16.48 17.07
CA VAL A 116 -1.01 15.85 16.02
C VAL A 116 -0.69 14.39 16.36
N LEU A 117 -0.18 14.12 17.57
CA LEU A 117 0.15 12.75 17.99
C LEU A 117 -1.07 11.83 18.03
N ARG A 118 -2.22 12.33 18.51
CA ARG A 118 -3.47 11.58 18.50
C ARG A 118 -3.90 11.20 17.08
N GLN A 119 -3.77 12.13 16.14
CA GLN A 119 -4.13 11.88 14.76
C GLN A 119 -3.22 10.87 14.08
N VAL A 120 -1.92 10.93 14.36
CA VAL A 120 -0.95 9.95 13.84
C VAL A 120 -1.15 8.57 14.46
N GLY A 121 -1.40 8.48 15.77
CA GLY A 121 -1.73 7.21 16.43
C GLY A 121 -2.99 6.55 15.87
N ALA A 122 -4.04 7.32 15.61
CA ALA A 122 -5.27 6.81 15.02
C ALA A 122 -5.07 6.21 13.61
N THR A 123 -4.13 6.73 12.82
CA THR A 123 -3.76 6.16 11.51
C THR A 123 -2.91 4.90 11.57
N ILE A 124 -2.29 4.57 12.71
CA ILE A 124 -1.45 3.38 12.87
C ILE A 124 -2.27 2.18 13.38
N ASP A 125 -3.34 2.44 14.13
CA ASP A 125 -4.26 1.41 14.66
C ASP A 125 -5.44 1.06 13.72
N SER A 126 -5.55 1.69 12.54
CA SER A 126 -6.59 1.42 11.53
C SER A 126 -6.06 0.57 10.38
#